data_AF-A0A9E4HGJ1-F1
#
_entry.id   AF-A0A9E4HGJ1-F1
#
_cell.length_a   1.000
_cell.length_b   1.000
_cell.length_c   1.000
_cell.angle_alpha   90.00
_cell.angle_beta   90.00
_cell.angle_gamma   90.00
#
_symmetry.space_group_name_H-M   'P 1'
#
loop_
_entity.id
_entity.type
_entity.pdbx_description
1 polymer ?
#
loop_
_entity_poly.entity_id
_entity_poly.type
_entity_poly.pdbx_seq_one_letter_code
_entity_poly.pdbx_strand_id
1 'polypeptide(L)'
;MADLILSGYRKKTSELRERGRLDFWRNIICDEFVQLDCQKVTPGDFIGELHGGVGISELRFSEVIADPQFVVRSRRQIAKSRPSGRLGDR
;
A
#
# COMPACT_ATOMS: atom_id res chain seq x y z
N MET A 1 -20.91 4.84 -5.35
CA MET A 1 -20.68 5.26 -3.95
C MET A 1 -19.17 5.40 -3.80
N ALA A 2 -18.60 6.55 -4.17
CA ALA A 2 -17.14 6.77 -4.29
C ALA A 2 -16.72 8.25 -4.10
N ASP A 3 -17.53 9.04 -3.39
CA ASP A 3 -17.32 10.50 -3.32
C ASP A 3 -16.63 10.97 -2.02
N LEU A 4 -16.30 10.05 -1.10
CA LEU A 4 -15.72 10.44 0.20
C LEU A 4 -14.25 10.89 0.09
N ILE A 5 -13.52 10.47 -0.96
CA ILE A 5 -12.07 10.72 -1.12
C ILE A 5 -11.78 11.57 -2.37
N LEU A 6 -12.57 12.62 -2.60
CA LEU A 6 -12.37 13.51 -3.77
C LEU A 6 -11.26 14.56 -3.58
N SER A 7 -10.93 14.93 -2.34
CA SER A 7 -9.88 15.92 -2.03
C SER A 7 -8.52 15.29 -1.68
N GLY A 8 -8.43 13.97 -1.72
CA GLY A 8 -7.23 13.22 -1.39
C GLY A 8 -6.23 13.11 -2.53
N TYR A 9 -5.17 12.34 -2.32
CA TYR A 9 -4.25 11.94 -3.37
C TYR A 9 -4.72 10.64 -4.03
N ARG A 10 -4.33 10.43 -5.30
CA ARG A 10 -4.62 9.24 -6.09
C ARG A 10 -3.35 8.68 -6.71
N LYS A 11 -3.13 7.37 -6.58
CA LYS A 11 -2.00 6.66 -7.17
C LYS A 11 -2.53 5.47 -7.99
N LYS A 12 -2.11 5.34 -9.25
CA LYS A 12 -2.58 4.29 -10.16
C LYS A 12 -1.42 3.56 -10.82
N THR A 13 -1.51 2.24 -10.92
CA THR A 13 -0.51 1.46 -11.68
C THR A 13 -0.67 1.62 -13.20
N SER A 14 -1.87 1.98 -13.67
CA SER A 14 -2.16 2.16 -15.09
C SER A 14 -1.43 3.35 -15.73
N GLU A 15 -0.99 4.32 -14.92
CA GLU A 15 -0.16 5.46 -15.36
C GLU A 15 1.31 5.07 -15.63
N LEU A 16 1.71 3.84 -15.26
CA LEU A 16 3.03 3.30 -15.52
C LEU A 16 3.02 2.38 -16.74
N ARG A 17 4.19 2.25 -17.36
CA ARG A 17 4.46 1.19 -18.34
C ARG A 17 4.28 -0.18 -17.66
N GLU A 18 3.87 -1.17 -18.45
CA GLU A 18 3.52 -2.54 -18.01
C GLU A 18 4.56 -3.16 -17.05
N ARG A 19 5.85 -3.04 -17.40
CA ARG A 19 6.96 -3.46 -16.54
C ARG A 19 7.07 -2.57 -15.31
N GLY A 20 6.94 -3.19 -14.13
CA GLY A 20 7.16 -2.54 -12.83
C GLY A 20 5.88 -2.12 -12.11
N ARG A 21 4.69 -2.35 -12.70
CA ARG A 21 3.40 -2.03 -12.06
C ARG A 21 3.23 -2.67 -10.68
N LEU A 22 3.61 -3.94 -10.54
CA LEU A 22 3.51 -4.65 -9.26
C LEU A 22 4.52 -4.14 -8.22
N ASP A 23 5.74 -3.80 -8.63
CA ASP A 23 6.76 -3.27 -7.70
C ASP A 23 6.38 -1.87 -7.22
N PHE A 24 5.91 -1.03 -8.13
CA PHE A 24 5.30 0.25 -7.77
C PHE A 24 4.13 0.07 -6.80
N TRP A 25 3.21 -0.85 -7.11
CA TRP A 25 2.07 -1.16 -6.25
C TRP A 25 2.51 -1.54 -4.82
N ARG A 26 3.51 -2.42 -4.71
CA ARG A 26 4.05 -2.85 -3.42
C ARG A 26 4.61 -1.67 -2.63
N ASN A 27 5.33 -0.77 -3.28
CA ASN A 27 5.88 0.42 -2.64
C ASN A 27 4.76 1.31 -2.11
N ILE A 28 3.78 1.67 -2.95
CA ILE A 28 2.72 2.61 -2.54
C ILE A 28 1.82 2.05 -1.43
N ILE A 29 1.54 0.74 -1.44
CA ILE A 29 0.75 0.09 -0.39
C ILE A 29 1.55 -0.04 0.90
N CYS A 30 2.86 -0.29 0.82
CA CYS A 30 3.70 -0.32 2.01
C CYS A 30 3.91 1.07 2.65
N ASP A 31 3.91 2.12 1.84
CA ASP A 31 4.00 3.51 2.32
C ASP A 31 2.72 3.98 3.00
N GLU A 32 1.56 3.59 2.46
CA GLU A 32 0.26 3.98 3.05
C GLU A 32 -0.08 3.16 4.29
N PHE A 33 0.31 1.88 4.29
CA PHE A 33 0.01 0.95 5.37
C PHE A 33 1.29 0.52 6.10
N VAL A 34 1.49 -0.79 6.21
CA VAL A 34 2.68 -1.39 6.82
C VAL A 34 3.44 -2.15 5.74
N GLN A 35 4.66 -2.57 6.06
CA GLN A 35 5.44 -3.43 5.18
C GLN A 35 4.70 -4.75 4.93
N LEU A 36 4.37 -5.01 3.66
CA LEU A 36 3.57 -6.15 3.21
C LEU A 36 4.28 -6.88 2.07
N ASP A 37 4.05 -8.19 1.98
CA ASP A 37 4.39 -8.98 0.82
C ASP A 37 3.14 -9.14 -0.05
N CYS A 38 3.19 -8.61 -1.28
CA CYS A 38 2.09 -8.76 -2.24
C CYS A 38 2.54 -9.63 -3.42
N GLN A 39 1.69 -10.57 -3.81
CA GLN A 39 1.88 -11.42 -4.97
C GLN A 39 0.59 -11.42 -5.81
N LYS A 40 0.72 -11.20 -7.11
CA LYS A 40 -0.42 -11.30 -8.04
C LYS A 40 -0.92 -12.75 -8.13
N VAL A 41 -2.23 -12.93 -8.23
CA VAL A 41 -2.84 -14.26 -8.39
C VAL A 41 -2.74 -14.74 -9.84
N THR A 42 -2.85 -13.81 -10.80
CA THR A 42 -2.89 -14.10 -12.23
C THR A 42 -1.60 -13.68 -12.95
N PRO A 43 -1.23 -14.35 -14.05
CA PRO A 43 -0.22 -13.85 -14.99
C PRO A 43 -0.69 -12.55 -15.67
N GLY A 44 0.26 -11.75 -16.15
CA GLY A 44 -0.02 -10.47 -16.81
C GLY A 44 0.27 -9.24 -15.96
N ASP A 45 -0.21 -8.10 -16.42
CA ASP A 45 -0.07 -6.81 -15.75
C ASP A 45 -0.95 -6.71 -14.53
N PHE A 46 -0.49 -5.93 -13.55
CA PHE A 46 -1.24 -5.68 -12.32
C PHE A 46 -1.88 -4.29 -12.36
N ILE A 47 -3.20 -4.25 -12.21
CA ILE A 47 -3.99 -3.02 -12.11
C ILE A 47 -4.36 -2.77 -10.64
N GLY A 48 -4.02 -1.58 -10.15
CA GLY A 48 -4.38 -1.12 -8.82
C GLY A 48 -4.48 0.39 -8.73
N GLU A 49 -5.41 0.85 -7.90
CA GLU A 49 -5.67 2.24 -7.56
C GLU A 49 -5.77 2.39 -6.05
N LEU A 50 -5.09 3.41 -5.52
CA LEU A 50 -5.13 3.81 -4.12
C LEU A 50 -5.55 5.28 -4.05
N HIS A 51 -6.63 5.56 -3.32
CA HIS A 51 -7.03 6.90 -2.94
C HIS A 51 -6.82 7.07 -1.44
N GLY A 52 -6.16 8.15 -1.02
CA GLY A 52 -5.87 8.38 0.39
C GLY A 52 -5.74 9.86 0.70
N GLY A 53 -5.36 10.20 1.92
CA GLY A 53 -5.14 11.59 2.33
C GLY A 53 -6.39 12.35 2.79
N VAL A 54 -7.54 11.67 2.90
CA VAL A 54 -8.74 12.22 3.55
C VAL A 54 -8.85 11.66 4.97
N GLY A 55 -9.26 12.51 5.91
CA GLY A 55 -9.43 12.13 7.31
C GLY A 55 -10.39 13.05 8.05
N ILE A 56 -10.89 12.56 9.17
CA ILE A 56 -11.73 13.32 10.11
C ILE A 56 -11.09 13.13 11.48
N SER A 57 -10.54 14.22 12.03
CA SER A 57 -9.74 14.15 13.27
C SER A 57 -8.60 13.12 13.12
N GLU A 58 -8.49 12.17 14.05
CA GLU A 58 -7.50 11.09 14.03
C GLU A 58 -7.84 9.94 13.06
N LEU A 59 -9.04 9.92 12.46
CA LEU A 59 -9.43 8.88 11.51
C LEU A 59 -8.92 9.22 10.11
N ARG A 60 -8.26 8.24 9.47
CA ARG A 60 -7.77 8.34 8.10
C ARG A 60 -8.47 7.30 7.23
N PHE A 61 -8.87 7.71 6.04
CA PHE A 61 -9.57 6.87 5.07
C PHE A 61 -8.70 6.66 3.85
N SER A 62 -8.65 5.40 3.41
CA SER A 62 -8.01 5.02 2.16
C SER A 62 -8.91 4.04 1.42
N GLU A 63 -9.15 4.29 0.13
CA GLU A 63 -9.88 3.42 -0.76
C GLU A 63 -8.88 2.67 -1.64
N VAL A 64 -9.03 1.35 -1.73
CA VAL A 64 -8.12 0.47 -2.46
C VAL A 64 -8.94 -0.34 -3.44
N ILE A 65 -8.65 -0.20 -4.73
CA ILE A 65 -9.23 -0.97 -5.82
C ILE A 65 -8.08 -1.69 -6.51
N ALA A 66 -8.09 -3.01 -6.56
CA ALA A 66 -6.98 -3.75 -7.12
C ALA A 66 -7.40 -5.10 -7.68
N ASP A 67 -6.62 -5.58 -8.64
CA ASP A 67 -6.68 -6.96 -9.11
C ASP A 67 -6.44 -7.94 -7.94
N PRO A 68 -6.94 -9.19 -8.07
CA PRO A 68 -6.71 -10.23 -7.08
C PRO A 68 -5.22 -10.41 -6.76
N GLN A 69 -4.91 -10.34 -5.46
CA GLN A 69 -3.56 -10.46 -4.92
C GLN A 69 -3.58 -11.21 -3.59
N PHE A 70 -2.52 -11.97 -3.33
CA PHE A 70 -2.22 -12.46 -1.99
C PHE A 70 -1.41 -11.41 -1.26
N VAL A 71 -1.94 -10.93 -0.13
CA VAL A 71 -1.29 -9.94 0.71
C VAL A 71 -1.00 -10.57 2.06
N VAL A 72 0.27 -10.68 2.40
CA VAL A 72 0.71 -11.29 3.66
C VAL A 72 1.65 -10.35 4.38
N ARG A 73 1.39 -10.12 5.65
CA ARG A 73 2.36 -9.51 6.56
C ARG A 73 3.22 -10.61 7.17
N SER A 74 4.29 -10.98 6.48
CA SER A 74 5.16 -12.07 6.94
C SER A 74 5.94 -11.68 8.22
N ARG A 75 6.40 -12.68 8.98
CA ARG A 75 7.27 -12.44 10.15
C ARG A 75 8.51 -11.60 9.80
N ARG A 76 9.04 -11.78 8.58
CA ARG A 76 10.15 -10.99 8.05
C ARG A 76 9.78 -9.51 7.93
N GLN A 77 8.60 -9.19 7.41
CA GLN A 77 8.16 -7.79 7.28
C GLN A 77 7.82 -7.16 8.63
N ILE A 78 7.23 -7.92 9.56
CA ILE A 78 6.98 -7.47 10.94
C ILE A 78 8.28 -7.10 11.64
N ALA A 79 9.33 -7.91 11.48
CA ALA A 79 10.63 -7.64 12.09
C ALA A 79 11.27 -6.32 11.61
N LYS A 80 11.05 -5.95 10.34
CA LYS A 80 11.51 -4.65 9.78
C LYS A 80 10.73 -3.45 10.31
N SER A 81 9.51 -3.66 10.83
CA SER A 81 8.66 -2.59 11.36
C SER A 81 8.96 -2.24 12.82
N ARG A 82 9.89 -2.94 13.50
CA ARG A 82 10.25 -2.58 14.88
C ARG A 82 10.87 -1.19 14.89
N PRO A 83 10.38 -0.26 15.73
CA PRO A 83 11.07 1.01 15.90
C PRO A 83 12.48 0.69 16.37
N SER A 84 13.47 1.38 15.80
CA SER A 84 14.84 1.44 16.28
C SER A 84 14.86 2.14 17.65
N GLY A 85 14.22 1.55 18.65
CA GLY A 85 14.45 1.86 20.04
C GLY A 85 15.77 1.21 20.43
N ARG A 86 16.88 1.92 20.20
CA ARG A 86 18.04 1.77 21.08
C ARG A 86 17.53 2.15 22.48
N LEU A 87 17.10 1.16 23.25
CA LEU A 87 17.22 1.23 24.69
C LEU A 87 18.73 1.34 24.94
N GLY A 88 19.18 2.57 25.09
CA GLY A 88 20.49 2.82 25.67
C GLY A 88 20.42 2.30 27.10
N ASP A 89 21.15 1.21 27.34
CA ASP A 89 21.81 1.00 28.62
C ASP A 89 22.54 2.30 28.99
N ARG A 90 22.08 2.93 30.08
CA ARG A 90 22.86 3.61 31.13
C ARG A 90 21.94 4.29 32.13
#